data_AF-A0A972ZEU5-F1
#
_entry.id   AF-A0A972ZEU5-F1
#
_cell.length_a   1.000
_cell.length_b   1.000
_cell.length_c   1.000
_cell.angle_alpha   90.00
_cell.angle_beta   90.00
_cell.angle_gamma   90.00
#
_symmetry.space_group_name_H-M   'P 1'
#
loop_
_entity.id
_entity.type
_entity.pdbx_description
1 polymer ?
#
loop_
_entity_poly.entity_id
_entity_poly.type
_entity_poly.pdbx_seq_one_letter_code
_entity_poly.pdbx_strand_id
1 'polypeptide(L)'
;MQVYTYSEARQRLSSVLDRAEVSGKVLIRRKDGRTFALAPERAETSPLDVPSIKAQISTEELVSIVRKQRGRTTASTRFLKGRDRPSKNA
;
A
#
# COMPACT_ATOMS: atom_id res chain seq x y z
N MET A 1 -8.98 20.48 16.90
CA MET A 1 -8.12 21.15 15.89
C MET A 1 -7.01 21.88 16.61
N GLN A 2 -5.74 21.52 16.38
CA GLN A 2 -4.57 22.15 17.02
C GLN A 2 -3.96 23.23 16.11
N VAL A 3 -3.44 24.29 16.73
CA VAL A 3 -2.77 25.40 16.05
C VAL A 3 -1.34 25.48 16.56
N TYR A 4 -0.37 25.42 15.65
CA TYR A 4 1.05 25.62 15.93
C TYR A 4 1.54 26.91 15.31
N THR A 5 2.56 27.53 15.91
CA THR A 5 3.31 28.58 15.24
C THR A 5 4.25 27.98 14.19
N TYR A 6 4.64 28.78 13.20
CA TYR A 6 5.63 28.37 12.19
C TYR A 6 6.93 27.86 12.82
N SER A 7 7.40 28.50 13.89
CA SER A 7 8.63 28.11 14.58
C SER A 7 8.50 26.76 15.27
N GLU A 8 7.39 26.50 15.97
CA GLU A 8 7.11 25.21 16.59
C GLU A 8 6.99 24.09 15.55
N ALA A 9 6.26 24.35 14.47
CA ALA A 9 6.10 23.39 13.38
C ALA A 9 7.44 23.05 12.72
N ARG A 10 8.34 24.02 12.59
CA ARG A 10 9.70 23.81 12.06
C ARG A 10 10.57 22.99 13.01
N GLN A 11 10.48 23.23 14.32
CA GLN A 11 11.30 22.53 15.31
C GLN A 11 10.82 21.09 15.56
N ARG A 12 9.53 20.82 15.43
CA ARG A 12 8.89 19.54 15.79
C ARG A 12 8.00 19.01 14.68
N LEU A 13 8.46 19.07 13.44
CA LEU A 13 7.66 18.73 12.26
C LEU A 13 7.10 17.31 12.32
N SER A 14 7.89 16.33 12.77
CA SER A 14 7.45 14.94 12.93
C SER A 14 6.22 14.83 13.84
N SER A 15 6.27 15.40 15.05
CA SER A 15 5.13 15.34 15.97
C SER A 15 3.89 16.08 15.44
N VAL A 16 4.10 17.13 14.63
CA VAL A 16 3.01 17.88 13.99
C VAL A 16 2.36 17.06 12.88
N LEU A 17 3.14 16.27 12.13
CA LEU A 17 2.63 15.30 11.16
C LEU A 17 1.84 14.18 11.85
N ASP A 18 2.37 13.59 12.92
CA ASP A 18 1.66 12.55 13.69
C ASP A 18 0.31 13.08 14.22
N ARG A 19 0.29 14.33 14.69
CA ARG A 19 -0.95 15.00 15.12
C ARG A 19 -1.88 15.27 13.96
N ALA A 20 -1.38 15.64 12.79
CA ALA A 20 -2.20 15.83 11.59
C ALA A 20 -2.79 14.51 11.10
N GLU A 21 -2.07 13.40 11.22
CA GLU A 21 -2.57 12.06 10.89
C GLU A 21 -3.71 11.64 11.83
N VAL A 22 -3.53 11.80 13.15
CA VAL A 22 -4.55 11.42 14.14
C VAL A 22 -5.76 12.33 14.12
N SER A 23 -5.56 13.65 14.00
CA SER A 23 -6.66 14.63 14.04
C SER A 23 -7.28 14.92 12.67
N GLY A 24 -6.66 14.45 11.59
CA GLY A 24 -7.02 14.73 10.20
C GLY A 24 -6.70 16.14 9.73
N LYS A 25 -6.40 17.10 10.62
CA LYS A 25 -6.06 18.48 10.24
C LYS A 25 -5.42 19.27 11.38
N VAL A 26 -4.32 19.94 11.07
CA VAL A 26 -3.61 20.87 11.96
C VAL A 26 -3.46 22.23 11.26
N LEU A 27 -3.46 23.33 12.02
CA LEU A 27 -3.20 24.67 11.49
C LEU A 27 -1.81 25.16 11.89
N ILE A 28 -1.13 25.84 10.98
CA ILE A 28 0.16 26.47 11.20
C ILE A 28 0.01 27.97 10.96
N ARG A 29 0.21 28.77 12.00
CA ARG A 29 0.14 30.24 11.95
C ARG A 29 1.52 30.85 11.82
N ARG A 30 1.71 31.71 10.82
CA ARG A 30 2.91 32.53 10.63
C ARG A 30 2.77 33.88 11.33
N LYS A 31 3.91 34.54 11.55
CA LYS A 31 4.00 35.85 12.21
C LYS A 31 3.28 36.96 11.42
N ASP A 32 3.17 36.79 10.11
CA ASP A 32 2.42 37.67 9.20
C ASP A 32 0.89 37.50 9.30
N GLY A 33 0.40 36.66 10.23
CA GLY A 33 -1.02 36.39 10.43
C GLY A 33 -1.60 35.33 9.49
N ARG A 34 -0.86 34.90 8.46
CA ARG A 34 -1.34 33.85 7.55
C ARG A 34 -1.39 32.52 8.27
N THR A 35 -2.45 31.77 7.99
CA THR A 35 -2.67 30.44 8.56
C THR A 35 -2.76 29.42 7.45
N PHE A 36 -1.97 28.37 7.56
CA PHE A 36 -1.93 27.24 6.63
C PHE A 36 -2.54 26.03 7.30
N ALA A 37 -3.18 25.15 6.52
CA ALA A 37 -3.64 23.87 7.01
C ALA A 37 -2.70 22.76 6.55
N LEU A 38 -2.29 21.91 7.49
CA LEU A 38 -1.62 20.65 7.23
C LEU A 38 -2.67 19.55 7.41
N ALA A 39 -2.95 18.82 6.34
CA ALA A 39 -3.82 17.65 6.37
C ALA A 39 -3.05 16.47 5.75
N PRO A 40 -3.21 15.25 6.27
CA PRO A 40 -2.65 14.07 5.65
C PRO A 40 -3.27 13.93 4.26
N GLU A 41 -2.42 13.73 3.28
CA GLU A 41 -2.86 13.33 1.96
C GLU A 41 -3.36 11.89 2.06
N ARG A 42 -4.61 11.65 1.67
CA ARG A 42 -5.09 10.28 1.54
C ARG A 42 -4.31 9.69 0.38
N ALA A 43 -3.53 8.65 0.65
CA ALA A 43 -2.93 7.89 -0.42
C ALA A 43 -4.04 7.48 -1.39
N GLU A 44 -3.82 7.77 -2.69
CA GLU A 44 -4.59 7.18 -3.77
C GLU A 44 -4.75 5.69 -3.46
N THR A 45 -5.99 5.20 -3.50
CA THR A 45 -6.26 3.82 -3.14
C THR A 45 -5.38 2.91 -4.00
N SER A 46 -5.02 1.74 -3.45
CA SER A 46 -4.12 0.79 -4.11
C SER A 46 -4.39 0.74 -5.62
N PRO A 47 -3.39 0.63 -6.51
CA PRO A 47 -3.65 0.45 -7.93
C PRO A 47 -4.48 -0.83 -8.23
N LEU A 48 -4.65 -1.72 -7.24
CA LEU A 48 -5.51 -2.89 -7.28
C LEU A 48 -6.90 -2.67 -6.63
N ASP A 49 -7.16 -1.50 -6.07
CA ASP A 49 -8.47 -1.06 -5.58
C ASP A 49 -9.34 -0.66 -6.76
N VAL A 50 -9.83 -1.67 -7.46
CA VAL A 50 -10.74 -1.54 -8.57
C VAL A 50 -12.16 -1.95 -8.14
N PRO A 51 -13.21 -1.29 -8.64
CA PRO A 51 -14.59 -1.69 -8.34
C PRO A 51 -14.84 -3.17 -8.66
N SER A 52 -15.53 -3.86 -7.76
CA SER A 52 -15.90 -5.27 -7.97
C SER A 52 -16.93 -5.41 -9.09
N ILE A 53 -16.78 -6.46 -9.91
CA ILE A 53 -17.83 -6.87 -10.85
C ILE A 53 -18.72 -7.94 -10.21
N LYS A 54 -20.04 -7.85 -10.44
CA LYS A 54 -20.98 -8.90 -10.07
C LYS A 54 -20.96 -9.99 -11.15
N ALA A 55 -20.03 -10.93 -11.03
CA ALA A 55 -19.94 -12.08 -11.93
C ALA A 55 -20.99 -13.15 -11.56
N GLN A 56 -21.69 -13.68 -12.55
CA GLN A 56 -22.56 -14.85 -12.39
C GLN A 56 -21.71 -16.12 -12.50
N ILE A 57 -21.04 -16.50 -11.41
CA ILE A 57 -20.16 -17.66 -11.35
C ILE A 57 -20.47 -18.51 -10.12
N SER A 58 -20.41 -19.85 -10.25
CA SER A 58 -20.58 -20.74 -9.10
C SER A 58 -19.30 -20.89 -8.27
N THR A 59 -19.44 -21.32 -7.02
CA THR A 59 -18.28 -21.55 -6.14
C THR A 59 -17.37 -22.65 -6.68
N GLU A 60 -17.94 -23.71 -7.26
CA GLU A 60 -17.18 -24.82 -7.85
C GLU A 60 -16.33 -24.34 -9.03
N GLU A 61 -16.90 -23.50 -9.89
CA GLU A 61 -16.22 -22.93 -11.05
C GLU A 61 -15.05 -22.04 -10.61
N LEU A 62 -15.25 -21.15 -9.63
CA LEU A 62 -14.19 -20.29 -9.08
C LEU A 62 -13.04 -21.13 -8.51
N VAL A 63 -13.35 -22.16 -7.70
CA VAL A 63 -12.33 -23.06 -7.13
C VAL A 63 -11.56 -23.79 -8.24
N SER A 64 -12.24 -24.22 -9.30
CA SER A 64 -11.60 -24.88 -10.44
C SER A 64 -10.60 -23.96 -11.15
N ILE A 65 -10.94 -22.69 -11.36
CA ILE A 65 -10.08 -21.67 -11.99
C ILE A 65 -8.84 -21.44 -11.12
N VAL A 66 -9.01 -21.23 -9.81
CA VAL A 66 -7.89 -20.99 -8.88
C VAL A 66 -6.93 -22.18 -8.85
N ARG A 67 -7.45 -23.43 -8.79
CA ARG A 67 -6.63 -24.64 -8.83
C ARG A 67 -5.84 -24.76 -10.13
N LYS A 68 -6.48 -24.45 -11.27
CA LYS A 68 -5.83 -24.44 -12.59
C LYS A 68 -4.69 -23.43 -12.65
N GLN A 69 -4.88 -22.21 -12.13
CA GLN A 69 -3.83 -21.18 -12.14
C GLN A 69 -2.64 -21.55 -11.23
N ARG A 70 -2.89 -22.02 -10.00
CA ARG A 70 -1.82 -22.45 -9.08
C ARG A 70 -1.01 -23.66 -9.61
N GLY A 71 -1.67 -24.57 -10.33
CA GLY A 71 -1.02 -25.67 -11.01
C GLY A 71 -0.04 -25.23 -12.12
N ARG A 72 -0.30 -24.09 -12.79
CA ARG A 72 0.59 -23.55 -13.85
C ARG A 72 1.87 -22.96 -13.28
N THR A 73 1.80 -22.23 -12.15
CA THR A 73 2.98 -21.61 -11.52
C THR A 73 3.97 -22.65 -10.98
N THR A 74 3.46 -23.77 -10.47
CA THR A 74 4.29 -24.87 -9.96
C THR A 74 4.92 -25.72 -11.06
N ALA A 75 4.32 -25.79 -12.25
CA ALA A 75 4.96 -26.41 -13.41
C ALA A 75 6.21 -25.64 -13.85
N SER A 76 6.14 -24.30 -13.90
CA SER A 76 7.27 -23.47 -14.36
C SER A 76 8.47 -23.49 -13.41
N THR A 77 8.25 -23.62 -12.09
CA THR A 77 9.34 -23.77 -11.11
C THR A 77 9.97 -25.16 -11.13
N ARG A 78 9.23 -26.19 -11.53
CA ARG A 78 9.75 -27.56 -11.64
C ARG A 78 10.71 -27.72 -12.84
N PHE A 79 10.47 -26.98 -13.92
CA PHE A 79 11.37 -26.91 -15.09
C PHE A 79 12.72 -26.21 -14.80
N LEU A 80 12.78 -25.30 -13.82
CA LEU A 80 14.02 -24.63 -13.43
C LEU A 80 14.85 -25.45 -12.44
N LYS A 81 14.22 -26.30 -11.62
CA LYS A 81 14.91 -27.11 -10.59
C LYS A 81 15.67 -28.32 -11.14
N GLY A 82 15.52 -28.65 -12.43
CA GLY A 82 16.14 -29.82 -13.07
C GLY A 82 17.53 -29.60 -13.69
N ARG A 83 18.05 -28.36 -13.74
CA ARG A 83 19.31 -28.05 -14.44
C ARG A 83 20.59 -28.08 -13.59
N ASP A 84 20.48 -28.23 -12.27
CA ASP A 84 21.63 -28.25 -11.35
C ASP A 84 21.86 -29.62 -10.70
N ARG A 85 21.99 -30.68 -11.50
CA ARG A 85 22.59 -31.93 -11.03
C ARG A 85 23.94 -32.13 -11.74
N PRO A 86 25.08 -31.98 -11.04
CA PRO A 86 26.35 -32.36 -11.63
C PRO A 86 26.35 -33.88 -11.84
N SER A 87 26.69 -34.29 -13.07
CA SER A 87 26.98 -35.68 -13.41
C SER A 87 28.16 -36.15 -12.57
N LYS A 88 27.90 -36.91 -11.50
CA LYS A 88 28.90 -37.81 -10.95
C LYS A 88 28.87 -39.04 -11.85
N ASN A 89 29.87 -39.16 -12.73
CA ASN A 89 30.50 -40.41 -13.18
C ASN A 89 31.46 -40.11 -14.34
N ALA A 90 32.77 -40.10 -14.03
CA ALA A 90 33.89 -40.62 -14.82
C ALA A 90 35.18 -40.35 -14.03
#